data_AF-A0A3N5KB42-F1
#
_entry.id   AF-A0A3N5KB42-F1
#
_cell.length_a   1.000
_cell.length_b   1.000
_cell.length_c   1.000
_cell.angle_alpha   90.00
_cell.angle_beta   90.00
_cell.angle_gamma   90.00
#
_symmetry.space_group_name_H-M   'P 1'
#
loop_
_entity.id
_entity.type
_entity.pdbx_description
1 polymer ?
#
loop_
_entity_poly.entity_id
_entity_poly.type
_entity_poly.pdbx_seq_one_letter_code
_entity_poly.pdbx_strand_id
1 'polypeptide(L)'
;MDFHRSLEMSLSRAEFFRLLPAAVGPFVVDGDTVRRSGGDRNWTIRLVPLADRRMGAVVVPRHRVEIILEGGSEGEAAAFMERFHRGFLRGGG
;
A
#
# COMPACT_ATOMS: atom_id res chain seq x y z
N MET A 1 3.31 -18.61 -7.97
CA MET A 1 2.54 -18.47 -6.71
C MET A 1 2.21 -17.01 -6.58
N ASP A 2 0.96 -16.69 -6.36
CA ASP A 2 0.53 -15.31 -6.17
C ASP A 2 0.45 -15.02 -4.68
N PHE A 3 1.07 -13.93 -4.27
CA PHE A 3 1.12 -13.53 -2.87
C PHE A 3 0.13 -12.41 -2.63
N HIS A 4 -0.79 -12.62 -1.69
CA HIS A 4 -1.79 -11.64 -1.30
C HIS A 4 -1.63 -11.26 0.18
N ARG A 5 -1.55 -9.96 0.45
CA ARG A 5 -1.58 -9.38 1.80
C ARG A 5 -2.58 -8.24 1.88
N SER A 6 -3.27 -8.18 3.01
CA SER A 6 -4.17 -7.07 3.35
C SER A 6 -3.66 -6.41 4.62
N LEU A 7 -3.58 -5.09 4.61
CA LEU A 7 -3.16 -4.26 5.74
C LEU A 7 -4.21 -3.18 5.99
N GLU A 8 -4.43 -2.80 7.25
CA GLU A 8 -5.24 -1.63 7.56
C GLU A 8 -4.33 -0.48 7.96
N MET A 9 -4.58 0.70 7.38
CA MET A 9 -3.78 1.88 7.58
C MET A 9 -4.65 3.06 7.96
N SER A 10 -4.20 3.81 8.95
CA SER A 10 -4.89 4.97 9.52
C SER A 10 -4.28 6.27 9.00
N LEU A 11 -4.39 6.48 7.69
CA LEU A 11 -3.95 7.71 7.02
C LEU A 11 -4.90 8.05 5.87
N SER A 12 -4.88 9.31 5.45
CA SER A 12 -5.69 9.75 4.31
C SER A 12 -5.20 9.15 2.99
N ARG A 13 -6.09 9.09 1.98
CA ARG A 13 -5.73 8.69 0.62
C ARG A 13 -4.58 9.54 0.07
N ALA A 14 -4.61 10.86 0.29
CA ALA A 14 -3.58 11.77 -0.18
C ALA A 14 -2.21 11.48 0.45
N GLU A 15 -2.16 11.22 1.75
CA GLU A 15 -0.92 10.82 2.43
C GLU A 15 -0.41 9.46 1.93
N PHE A 16 -1.32 8.54 1.62
CA PHE A 16 -0.95 7.23 1.10
C PHE A 16 -0.17 7.38 -0.21
N PHE A 17 -0.75 8.11 -1.16
CA PHE A 17 -0.11 8.39 -2.44
C PHE A 17 1.16 9.25 -2.33
N ARG A 18 1.27 10.09 -1.30
CA ARG A 18 2.49 10.86 -1.02
C ARG A 18 3.65 9.97 -0.57
N LEU A 19 3.38 8.94 0.23
CA LEU A 19 4.39 8.03 0.79
C LEU A 19 4.72 6.86 -0.15
N LEU A 20 3.76 6.44 -0.97
CA LEU A 20 3.86 5.25 -1.81
C LEU A 20 5.11 5.22 -2.75
N PRO A 21 5.53 6.31 -3.41
CA PRO A 21 6.68 6.25 -4.33
C PRO A 21 7.98 5.82 -3.64
N ALA A 22 8.16 6.19 -2.37
CA ALA A 22 9.33 5.78 -1.58
C ALA A 22 9.29 4.29 -1.17
N ALA A 23 8.09 3.70 -1.12
CA ALA A 23 7.87 2.32 -0.74
C ALA A 23 8.01 1.35 -1.93
N VAL A 24 7.50 1.72 -3.10
CA VAL A 24 7.34 0.79 -4.25
C VAL A 24 7.96 1.29 -5.56
N GLY A 25 8.51 2.51 -5.57
CA GLY A 25 9.05 3.15 -6.78
C GLY A 25 7.95 3.72 -7.69
N PRO A 26 8.26 4.00 -8.97
CA PRO A 26 7.31 4.56 -9.93
C PRO A 26 6.10 3.67 -10.18
N PHE A 27 4.92 4.27 -10.24
CA PHE A 27 3.65 3.58 -10.43
C PHE A 27 2.66 4.39 -11.26
N VAL A 28 1.63 3.70 -11.71
CA VAL A 28 0.47 4.28 -12.39
C VAL A 28 -0.75 4.10 -11.51
N VAL A 29 -1.61 5.11 -11.46
CA VAL A 29 -2.87 5.08 -10.68
C VAL A 29 -4.05 4.97 -11.63
N ASP A 30 -4.94 4.04 -11.33
CA ASP A 30 -6.20 3.79 -12.01
C ASP A 30 -7.31 3.72 -10.95
N GLY A 31 -7.93 4.87 -10.67
CA GLY A 31 -8.89 5.02 -9.58
C GLY A 31 -8.24 4.77 -8.20
N ASP A 32 -8.67 3.70 -7.54
CA ASP A 32 -8.14 3.23 -6.26
C ASP A 32 -7.15 2.07 -6.41
N THR A 33 -6.81 1.71 -7.65
CA THR A 33 -5.83 0.67 -7.96
C THR A 33 -4.53 1.31 -8.40
N VAL A 34 -3.42 0.80 -7.88
CA VAL A 34 -2.07 1.21 -8.21
C VAL A 34 -1.35 0.02 -8.80
N ARG A 35 -0.69 0.24 -9.93
CA ARG A 35 0.09 -0.78 -10.61
C ARG A 35 1.49 -0.25 -10.88
N ARG A 36 2.46 -1.17 -10.95
CA ARG A 36 3.83 -0.83 -11.31
C ARG A 36 3.88 -0.12 -12.67
N SER A 37 4.71 0.92 -12.78
CA SER A 37 5.04 1.53 -14.07
C SER A 37 6.25 0.83 -14.70
N GLY A 38 5.99 -0.16 -15.56
CA GLY A 38 7.02 -0.87 -16.35
C GLY A 38 7.81 -1.97 -15.63
N GLY A 39 8.31 -2.95 -16.39
CA GLY A 39 9.13 -4.08 -15.96
C GLY A 39 8.40 -5.43 -15.91
N ASP A 40 9.15 -6.52 -15.73
CA ASP A 40 8.67 -7.92 -15.89
C ASP A 40 7.85 -8.47 -14.71
N ARG A 41 7.65 -7.69 -13.64
CA ARG A 41 6.95 -8.16 -12.43
C ARG A 41 5.78 -7.27 -12.12
N ASN A 42 4.61 -7.89 -12.05
CA ASN A 42 3.35 -7.24 -11.76
C ASN A 42 3.09 -7.29 -10.26
N TRP A 43 3.05 -6.12 -9.65
CA TRP A 43 2.38 -5.95 -8.38
C TRP A 43 1.20 -5.01 -8.58
N THR A 44 0.14 -5.27 -7.84
CA THR A 44 -1.06 -4.45 -7.79
C THR A 44 -1.35 -4.11 -6.34
N ILE A 45 -1.66 -2.85 -6.08
CA ILE A 45 -2.11 -2.38 -4.77
C ILE A 45 -3.51 -1.79 -4.94
N ARG A 46 -4.48 -2.21 -4.13
CA ARG A 46 -5.82 -1.63 -4.10
C ARG A 46 -6.04 -0.93 -2.78
N LEU A 47 -6.57 0.28 -2.84
CA LEU A 47 -6.89 1.08 -1.67
C LEU A 47 -8.41 1.07 -1.46
N VAL A 48 -8.87 0.36 -0.44
CA VAL A 48 -10.29 0.27 -0.11
C VAL A 48 -10.59 1.21 1.07
N PRO A 49 -11.42 2.25 0.91
CA PRO A 49 -11.79 3.10 2.03
C PRO A 49 -12.54 2.31 3.10
N LEU A 50 -12.19 2.54 4.36
CA LEU A 50 -12.88 1.99 5.53
C LEU A 50 -13.63 3.10 6.26
N ALA A 51 -14.57 2.73 7.13
CA ALA A 51 -15.22 3.68 8.00
C ALA A 51 -14.17 4.41 8.87
N ASP A 52 -14.25 5.73 8.88
CA ASP A 52 -13.40 6.58 9.69
C ASP A 52 -13.46 6.18 11.16
N ARG A 53 -12.30 6.21 11.83
CA ARG A 53 -12.23 5.98 13.27
C ARG A 53 -12.34 7.32 14.00
N ARG A 54 -13.41 7.48 14.76
CA ARG A 54 -13.57 8.62 15.67
C ARG A 54 -12.89 8.35 17.01
N MET A 55 -12.08 9.29 17.46
CA MET A 55 -11.45 9.32 18.78
C MET A 55 -11.73 10.68 19.42
N GLY A 56 -12.87 10.80 20.12
CA GLY A 56 -13.35 12.09 20.62
C GLY A 56 -13.67 13.05 19.47
N ALA A 57 -13.02 14.23 19.46
CA ALA A 57 -13.15 15.22 18.39
C ALA A 57 -12.29 14.91 17.14
N VAL A 58 -11.41 13.91 17.21
CA VAL A 58 -10.50 13.56 16.11
C VAL A 58 -11.15 12.51 15.21
N VAL A 59 -11.15 12.77 13.91
CA VAL A 59 -11.55 11.81 12.87
C VAL A 59 -10.28 11.31 12.18
N VAL A 60 -10.05 10.00 12.23
CA VAL A 60 -8.90 9.36 11.61
C VAL A 60 -9.39 8.58 10.38
N PRO A 61 -9.05 9.02 9.16
CA PRO A 61 -9.33 8.28 7.94
C PRO A 61 -8.66 6.91 7.98
N ARG A 62 -9.36 5.90 7.46
CA ARG A 62 -8.84 4.53 7.41
C ARG A 62 -9.02 3.92 6.04
N HIS A 63 -8.04 3.12 5.66
CA HIS A 63 -8.05 2.38 4.41
C HIS A 63 -7.55 0.96 4.64
N ARG A 64 -8.11 0.02 3.90
CA ARG A 64 -7.52 -1.30 3.69
C ARG A 64 -6.67 -1.26 2.43
N VAL A 65 -5.44 -1.71 2.55
CA VAL A 65 -4.48 -1.82 1.44
C VAL A 65 -4.33 -3.28 1.11
N GLU A 66 -4.78 -3.66 -0.08
CA GLU A 66 -4.63 -5.01 -0.61
C GLU A 66 -3.44 -5.02 -1.56
N ILE A 67 -2.44 -5.86 -1.28
CA ILE A 67 -1.20 -5.99 -2.04
C ILE A 67 -1.19 -7.37 -2.68
N ILE A 68 -1.15 -7.40 -4.00
CA ILE A 68 -1.09 -8.59 -4.82
C ILE A 68 0.24 -8.58 -5.57
N LEU A 69 1.06 -9.60 -5.35
CA LEU A 69 2.31 -9.81 -6.07
C LEU A 69 2.14 -11.04 -6.96
N GLU A 70 2.22 -10.83 -8.26
CA GLU A 70 2.07 -11.88 -9.28
C GLU A 70 3.45 -12.41 -9.67
N GLY A 71 3.66 -13.70 -9.46
CA GLY A 71 4.94 -14.34 -9.71
C GLY A 71 6.05 -13.95 -8.73
N GLY A 72 7.13 -14.72 -8.75
CA GLY A 72 8.27 -14.56 -7.85
C GLY A 72 8.31 -15.58 -6.70
N SER A 73 9.42 -15.56 -5.98
CA SER A 73 9.65 -16.39 -4.80
C SER A 73 9.16 -15.72 -3.52
N GLU A 74 8.98 -16.51 -2.46
CA GLU A 74 8.59 -16.00 -1.14
C GLU A 74 9.57 -14.94 -0.60
N GLY A 75 10.87 -15.08 -0.86
CA GLY A 75 11.88 -14.10 -0.47
C GLY A 75 11.69 -12.75 -1.16
N GLU A 76 11.20 -12.74 -2.40
CA GLU A 76 10.92 -11.50 -3.14
C GLU A 76 9.68 -10.80 -2.62
N ALA A 77 8.65 -11.58 -2.25
CA ALA A 77 7.46 -11.06 -1.58
C ALA A 77 7.83 -10.47 -0.20
N ALA A 78 8.66 -11.16 0.57
CA ALA A 78 9.15 -10.65 1.85
C ALA A 78 9.93 -9.34 1.68
N ALA A 79 10.88 -9.27 0.73
CA ALA A 79 11.66 -8.06 0.46
C ALA A 79 10.77 -6.89 -0.03
N PHE A 80 9.71 -7.17 -0.79
CA PHE A 80 8.71 -6.16 -1.15
C PHE A 80 8.00 -5.63 0.09
N MET A 81 7.50 -6.52 0.95
CA MET A 81 6.79 -6.14 2.17
C MET A 81 7.68 -5.35 3.13
N GLU A 82 8.96 -5.71 3.27
CA GLU A 82 9.91 -4.96 4.10
C GLU A 82 10.13 -3.52 3.59
N ARG A 83 10.26 -3.33 2.27
CA ARG A 83 10.34 -1.98 1.69
C ARG A 83 9.04 -1.21 1.87
N PHE A 84 7.90 -1.88 1.66
CA PHE A 84 6.58 -1.30 1.86
C PHE A 84 6.43 -0.80 3.30
N HIS A 85 6.63 -1.66 4.29
CA HIS A 85 6.55 -1.29 5.71
C HIS A 85 7.50 -0.14 6.05
N ARG A 86 8.75 -0.18 5.58
CA ARG A 86 9.74 0.89 5.84
C ARG A 86 9.30 2.25 5.31
N GLY A 87 8.63 2.30 4.15
CA GLY A 87 8.10 3.53 3.57
C GLY A 87 6.96 4.15 4.39
N PHE A 88 6.11 3.31 4.99
CA PHE A 88 4.94 3.77 5.73
C PHE A 88 5.14 3.90 7.25
N LEU A 89 6.09 3.18 7.85
CA LEU A 89 6.44 3.30 9.27
C LEU A 89 7.05 4.67 9.63
N ARG A 90 7.60 5.40 8.65
CA ARG A 90 8.13 6.76 8.86
C ARG A 90 7.06 7.85 8.88
N GLY A 91 5.80 7.53 8.53
CA GLY A 91 4.69 8.48 8.50
C GLY A 91 3.82 8.51 9.76
N GLY A 92 4.01 7.57 10.69
CA GLY A 92 3.28 7.49 11.96
C GLY A 92 4.17 7.93 13.12
N GLY A 93 4.17 9.23 13.41
CA GLY A 93 4.65 9.80 14.66
C GLY A 93 3.49 10.50 15.36
#